data_AF-A0A976L5R7-F1
#
_entry.id   AF-A0A976L5R7-F1
#
_cell.length_a   1.000
_cell.length_b   1.000
_cell.length_c   1.000
_cell.angle_alpha   90.00
_cell.angle_beta   90.00
_cell.angle_gamma   90.00
#
_symmetry.space_group_name_H-M   'P 1'
#
loop_
_entity.id
_entity.type
_entity.pdbx_description
1 polymer ?
#
loop_
_entity_poly.entity_id
_entity_poly.type
_entity_poly.pdbx_seq_one_letter_code
_entity_poly.pdbx_strand_id
1 'polypeptide(L)'
;EIAKKPVQTVVRDAAGVWVLSIDGLSAGSYTGKIVYVDQTGTHAQSEQMVQFILEEGIAPSPKPSATKKPVTPPTDGCKNQIKN
;
A
#
# COMPACT_ATOMS: atom_id res chain seq x y z
N GLU A 1 5.31 -7.73 -10.32
CA GLU A 1 4.12 -7.35 -9.53
C GLU A 1 2.92 -7.23 -10.43
N ILE A 2 1.74 -7.66 -9.99
CA ILE A 2 0.48 -7.38 -10.69
C ILE A 2 0.08 -5.98 -10.28
N ALA A 3 0.33 -4.99 -11.12
CA ALA A 3 -0.08 -3.61 -10.87
C ALA A 3 -1.60 -3.56 -10.70
N LYS A 4 -2.06 -3.35 -9.46
CA LYS A 4 -3.48 -3.23 -9.14
C LYS A 4 -4.01 -2.00 -9.88
N LYS A 5 -5.09 -2.16 -10.65
CA LYS A 5 -5.75 -1.02 -11.31
C LYS A 5 -6.19 -0.02 -10.22
N PRO A 6 -5.79 1.26 -10.30
CA PRO A 6 -6.19 2.24 -9.31
C PRO A 6 -7.69 2.48 -9.40
N VAL A 7 -8.32 2.61 -8.24
CA VAL A 7 -9.76 2.89 -8.13
C VAL A 7 -9.93 4.40 -7.98
N GLN A 8 -10.79 4.99 -8.81
CA GLN A 8 -11.08 6.42 -8.76
C GLN A 8 -12.53 6.63 -8.33
N THR A 9 -12.73 7.51 -7.36
CA THR A 9 -14.06 7.89 -6.86
C THR A 9 -14.22 9.40 -6.96
N VAL A 10 -15.35 9.84 -7.49
CA VAL A 10 -15.68 11.26 -7.66
C VAL A 10 -16.88 11.58 -6.78
N VAL A 11 -16.75 12.60 -5.94
CA VAL A 11 -17.85 13.12 -5.12
C VAL A 11 -18.01 14.61 -5.40
N ARG A 12 -19.27 15.02 -5.60
CA ARG A 12 -19.65 16.43 -5.70
C ARG A 12 -20.31 16.86 -4.39
N ASP A 13 -19.81 17.92 -3.79
CA ASP A 13 -20.45 18.56 -2.65
C ASP A 13 -21.58 19.51 -3.11
N ALA A 14 -22.57 19.73 -2.23
CA ALA A 14 -23.69 20.64 -2.45
C ALA A 14 -23.23 22.09 -2.69
N ALA A 15 -22.05 22.47 -2.17
CA ALA A 15 -21.42 23.77 -2.42
C ALA A 15 -20.78 23.89 -3.82
N GLY A 16 -20.81 22.85 -4.65
CA GLY A 16 -20.24 22.84 -6.00
C GLY A 16 -18.75 22.49 -6.06
N VAL A 17 -18.17 22.02 -4.96
CA VAL A 17 -16.79 21.52 -4.90
C VAL A 17 -16.75 20.05 -5.35
N TRP A 18 -15.74 19.68 -6.12
CA TRP A 18 -15.50 18.30 -6.54
C TRP A 18 -14.29 17.73 -5.81
N VAL A 19 -14.43 16.52 -5.28
CA VAL A 19 -13.35 15.76 -4.66
C VAL A 19 -13.11 14.50 -5.47
N LEU A 20 -11.88 14.33 -5.95
CA LEU A 20 -11.41 13.13 -6.64
C LEU A 20 -10.50 12.34 -5.69
N SER A 21 -10.88 11.12 -5.37
CA SER A 21 -10.09 10.20 -4.55
C SER A 21 -9.54 9.07 -5.43
N ILE A 22 -8.24 8.78 -5.31
CA ILE A 22 -7.56 7.72 -6.07
C ILE A 22 -6.87 6.78 -5.10
N ASP A 23 -7.24 5.50 -5.15
CA ASP A 23 -6.69 4.46 -4.29
C ASP A 23 -5.86 3.45 -5.08
N GLY A 24 -4.80 2.94 -4.45
CA GLY A 24 -3.96 1.89 -5.02
C GLY A 24 -2.82 2.39 -5.92
N LEU A 25 -2.42 3.65 -5.79
CA LEU A 25 -1.20 4.16 -6.41
C LEU A 25 0.03 3.79 -5.56
N SER A 26 1.09 3.33 -6.23
CA SER A 26 2.42 3.21 -5.62
C SER A 26 3.10 4.58 -5.56
N ALA A 27 4.14 4.73 -4.75
CA ALA A 27 4.93 5.96 -4.81
C ALA A 27 5.53 6.18 -6.20
N GLY A 28 5.62 7.44 -6.61
CA GLY A 28 6.06 7.83 -7.95
C GLY A 28 5.53 9.18 -8.39
N SER A 29 5.94 9.59 -9.58
CA SER A 29 5.45 10.80 -10.25
C SER A 29 4.28 10.47 -11.17
N TYR A 30 3.18 11.20 -11.01
CA TYR A 30 1.97 11.01 -11.78
C TYR A 30 1.63 12.28 -12.56
N THR A 31 1.41 12.11 -13.86
CA THR A 31 0.86 13.13 -14.75
C THR A 31 -0.48 12.64 -15.26
N GLY A 32 -1.53 13.44 -15.06
CA GLY A 32 -2.88 13.10 -15.46
C GLY A 32 -3.66 14.31 -15.97
N LYS A 33 -4.91 14.05 -16.32
CA LYS A 33 -5.88 15.10 -16.67
C LYS A 33 -7.19 14.88 -15.94
N ILE A 34 -7.76 15.98 -15.45
CA ILE A 34 -9.13 16.04 -14.96
C ILE A 34 -9.99 16.42 -16.14
N VAL A 35 -11.00 15.61 -16.43
CA VAL A 35 -11.90 15.80 -17.57
C VAL A 35 -13.29 16.12 -17.06
N TYR A 36 -13.80 17.29 -17.43
CA TYR A 36 -15.16 17.71 -17.13
C TYR A 36 -16.05 17.33 -18.32
N VAL A 37 -16.98 16.40 -18.07
CA VAL A 37 -17.95 15.93 -19.06
C VAL A 37 -19.33 16.43 -18.65
N ASP A 38 -19.97 17.19 -19.53
CA ASP A 38 -21.37 17.57 -19.37
C ASP A 38 -22.27 16.36 -19.60
N GLN A 39 -23.20 16.11 -18.69
CA GLN A 39 -24.14 14.99 -18.78
C GLN A 39 -25.11 15.13 -19.96
N THR A 40 -25.37 16.37 -20.41
CA THR A 40 -26.25 16.59 -21.56
C THR A 40 -25.54 16.35 -22.89
N GLY A 41 -24.20 16.29 -22.90
CA GLY A 41 -23.39 16.11 -24.11
C GLY A 41 -23.43 17.27 -25.09
N THR A 42 -24.00 18.42 -24.71
CA THR A 42 -24.16 19.58 -25.60
C THR A 42 -22.93 20.50 -25.61
N HIS A 43 -22.11 20.45 -24.56
CA HIS A 43 -20.91 21.26 -24.43
C HIS A 43 -19.64 20.47 -24.75
N ALA A 44 -18.60 21.21 -25.19
CA ALA A 44 -17.28 20.65 -25.42
C ALA A 44 -16.65 20.19 -24.09
N GLN A 45 -15.91 19.08 -24.16
CA GLN A 45 -15.16 18.55 -23.03
C GLN A 45 -14.10 19.56 -22.57
N SER A 46 -14.08 19.89 -21.28
CA SER A 46 -13.03 20.72 -20.68
C SER A 46 -12.02 19.82 -19.97
N GLU A 47 -10.73 20.09 -20.17
CA GLU A 47 -9.66 19.29 -19.56
C GLU A 47 -8.69 20.19 -18.79
N GLN A 48 -8.25 19.72 -17.63
CA GLN A 48 -7.23 20.37 -16.81
C GLN A 48 -6.10 19.38 -16.54
N MET A 49 -4.88 19.76 -16.90
CA MET A 49 -3.70 18.94 -16.63
C MET A 49 -3.31 19.03 -15.15
N VAL A 50 -2.96 17.90 -14.55
CA VAL A 50 -2.51 17.82 -13.16
C VAL A 50 -1.27 16.95 -13.05
N GLN A 51 -0.33 17.38 -12.21
CA GLN A 51 0.87 16.63 -11.90
C GLN A 51 1.06 16.62 -10.38
N PHE A 52 1.36 15.45 -9.83
CA PHE A 52 1.67 15.30 -8.42
C PHE A 52 2.69 14.17 -8.22
N ILE A 53 3.44 14.28 -7.13
CA ILE A 53 4.38 13.26 -6.68
C ILE A 53 3.77 12.60 -5.45
N LEU A 54 3.69 11.27 -5.47
CA LEU A 54 3.29 10.47 -4.33
C LEU A 54 4.55 9.91 -3.67
N GLU A 55 4.85 10.36 -2.46
CA GLU A 55 6.00 9.89 -1.69
C GLU A 55 5.66 8.62 -0.90
N GLU A 56 6.67 7.78 -0.68
CA GLU A 56 6.53 6.61 0.18
C GLU A 56 6.35 7.04 1.64
N GLY A 57 5.44 6.38 2.35
CA GLY A 57 5.36 6.51 3.80
C GLY A 57 6.60 5.93 4.49
N ILE A 58 6.82 6.30 5.75
CA ILE A 58 7.93 5.77 6.55
C ILE A 58 7.85 4.24 6.56
N ALA A 59 8.94 3.58 6.12
CA ALA A 59 9.02 2.13 6.13
C ALA A 59 8.81 1.60 7.56
N PRO A 60 8.00 0.54 7.74
CA PRO A 60 7.79 -0.03 9.06
C PRO A 60 9.12 -0.52 9.63
N SER A 61 9.45 -0.11 10.86
CA SER A 61 10.65 -0.56 11.56
C SER A 61 10.64 -2.10 11.64
N PRO A 62 11.75 -2.78 11.30
CA PRO A 62 11.81 -4.24 11.34
C PRO A 62 11.58 -4.71 12.78
N LYS A 63 10.48 -5.43 13.01
CA LYS A 63 10.21 -6.08 14.30
C LYS A 63 11.29 -7.15 14.54
N PRO A 64 12.01 -7.14 15.66
CA PRO A 64 12.99 -8.18 15.95
C PRO A 64 12.27 -9.54 16.00
N SER A 65 12.68 -10.44 15.11
CA SER A 65 12.22 -11.84 15.12
C SER A 65 12.84 -12.53 16.33
N ALA A 66 12.00 -13.18 17.16
CA ALA A 66 12.49 -13.90 18.33
C ALA A 66 13.49 -14.98 17.90
N THR A 67 14.75 -14.79 18.28
CA THR A 67 15.82 -15.78 18.06
C THR A 67 15.39 -17.09 18.72
N LYS A 68 15.38 -18.19 17.94
CA LYS A 68 15.07 -19.52 18.48
C LYS A 68 16.00 -19.81 19.66
N LYS A 69 15.41 -20.07 20.83
CA LYS A 69 16.15 -20.38 22.06
C LYS A 69 17.02 -21.61 21.81
N PRO A 70 18.32 -21.61 22.18
CA PRO A 70 19.17 -22.79 22.03
C PRO A 70 18.55 -23.97 22.77
N VAL A 71 18.25 -25.06 22.04
CA VAL A 71 17.84 -26.33 22.64
C VAL A 71 19.11 -26.99 23.17
N THR A 72 19.23 -27.10 24.50
CA THR A 72 20.27 -27.92 25.12
C THR A 72 20.06 -29.38 24.74
N PRO A 73 21.09 -30.10 24.24
CA PRO A 73 20.97 -31.51 23.91
C PRO A 73 20.69 -32.33 25.19
N PRO A 74 19.88 -33.41 25.12
CA PRO A 74 19.61 -34.25 26.28
C PRO A 74 20.91 -34.93 26.74
N THR A 75 21.32 -34.72 27.99
CA THR A 75 22.41 -35.49 28.58
C THR A 75 21.88 -36.80 29.13
N ASP A 76 22.32 -37.92 28.57
CA ASP A 76 22.00 -39.26 29.04
C ASP A 76 22.72 -39.55 30.36
N GLY A 77 22.04 -39.24 31.47
CA GLY A 77 22.54 -39.47 32.84
C GLY A 77 22.68 -40.95 33.23
N CYS A 78 22.29 -41.88 32.35
CA CYS A 78 22.35 -43.33 32.63
C CYS A 78 23.61 -44.00 32.07
N LYS A 79 24.43 -43.29 31.29
CA LYS A 79 25.64 -43.86 30.70
C LYS A 79 26.67 -44.19 31.80
N ASN A 80 26.98 -45.47 31.97
CA ASN A 80 27.96 -46.06 32.91
C ASN A 80 27.51 -46.30 34.36
N GLN A 81 26.20 -46.31 34.65
CA GLN A 81 25.69 -46.61 36.01
C GLN A 81 25.75 -48.10 36.38
N ILE A 82 25.82 -49.02 35.42
CA ILE A 82 25.92 -50.47 35.70
C ILE A 82 27.40 -50.88 35.67
N LYS A 83 27.96 -51.13 36.85
CA LYS A 83 29.25 -51.81 37.03
C LYS A 83 28.97 -53.19 37.66
N ASN A 84 29.53 -54.23 37.06
CA ASN A 84 29.43 -55.62 37.50
C ASN A 84 30.48 -55.96 38.57
#